data_AF-A0A7Y5DJ09-F1
#
_entry.id   AF-A0A7Y5DJ09-F1
#
_cell.length_a   1.000
_cell.length_b   1.000
_cell.length_c   1.000
_cell.angle_alpha   90.00
_cell.angle_beta   90.00
_cell.angle_gamma   90.00
#
_symmetry.space_group_name_H-M   'P 1'
#
loop_
_entity.id
_entity.type
_entity.pdbx_description
1 polymer ?
#
loop_
_entity_poly.entity_id
_entity_poly.type
_entity_poly.pdbx_seq_one_letter_code
_entity_poly.pdbx_strand_id
1 'polypeptide(L)'
;RAVIEYDPDIEMFRGEFVGLNGSADFYAKNITGLKQEGKASLKVFLQMCAEEGLTPFKKHSGKFVLRLDPNIHHAATIASKADGLSLNQWVAKLIQERAVV
;
A
#
# COMPACT_ATOMS: atom_id res chain seq x y z
N ARG A 1 -10.05 1.59 -0.79
CA ARG A 1 -9.92 2.63 0.27
C ARG A 1 -9.16 3.81 -0.33
N ALA A 2 -9.43 5.03 0.07
CA ALA A 2 -8.64 6.20 -0.32
C ALA A 2 -8.07 6.90 0.91
N VAL A 3 -6.88 7.49 0.78
CA VAL A 3 -6.30 8.43 1.73
C VAL A 3 -6.67 9.84 1.25
N ILE A 4 -7.10 10.70 2.17
CA ILE A 4 -7.51 12.07 1.87
C ILE A 4 -6.54 13.03 2.56
N GLU A 5 -5.97 13.94 1.78
CA GLU A 5 -5.03 14.96 2.23
C GLU A 5 -5.52 16.34 1.79
N TYR A 6 -5.27 17.37 2.59
CA TYR A 6 -5.57 18.76 2.21
C TYR A 6 -4.37 19.34 1.47
N ASP A 7 -4.59 19.89 0.28
CA ASP A 7 -3.63 20.63 -0.52
C ASP A 7 -3.85 22.14 -0.29
N PRO A 8 -2.94 22.83 0.41
CA PRO A 8 -3.08 24.24 0.72
C PRO A 8 -2.84 25.17 -0.47
N ASP A 9 -2.15 24.73 -1.52
CA ASP A 9 -1.80 25.60 -2.66
C ASP A 9 -3.00 25.84 -3.59
N ILE A 10 -3.90 24.87 -3.65
CA ILE A 10 -5.14 24.93 -4.45
C ILE A 10 -6.41 24.90 -3.60
N GLU A 11 -6.29 24.87 -2.27
CA GLU A 11 -7.38 24.83 -1.29
C GLU A 11 -8.39 23.69 -1.56
N MET A 12 -7.89 22.49 -1.83
CA MET A 12 -8.71 21.31 -2.14
C MET A 12 -8.25 20.08 -1.39
N PHE A 13 -9.14 19.09 -1.25
CA PHE A 13 -8.77 17.77 -0.74
C PHE A 13 -8.35 16.88 -1.91
N ARG A 14 -7.13 16.34 -1.86
CA ARG A 14 -6.65 15.27 -2.73
C ARG A 14 -7.08 13.92 -2.14
N GLY A 15 -7.70 13.08 -2.95
CA GLY A 15 -7.95 11.68 -2.64
C GLY A 15 -7.08 10.77 -3.51
N GLU A 16 -6.39 9.82 -2.88
CA GLU A 16 -5.59 8.80 -3.56
C GLU A 16 -6.07 7.41 -3.17
N PHE A 17 -6.42 6.57 -4.15
CA PHE A 17 -6.80 5.17 -3.89
C PHE A 17 -5.58 4.31 -3.58
N VAL A 18 -5.59 3.71 -2.39
CA VAL A 18 -4.56 2.73 -1.98
C VAL A 18 -4.91 1.33 -2.44
N GLY A 19 -3.89 0.57 -2.86
CA GLY A 19 -4.01 -0.84 -3.26
C GLY A 19 -4.28 -1.07 -4.75
N LEU A 20 -4.40 -0.01 -5.56
CA LEU A 20 -4.46 -0.14 -7.01
C LEU A 20 -3.06 -0.43 -7.59
N ASN A 21 -3.01 -1.14 -8.72
CA ASN A 21 -1.76 -1.39 -9.48
C ASN A 21 -1.26 -0.16 -10.26
N GLY A 22 -1.99 0.95 -10.20
CA GLY A 22 -1.60 2.28 -10.66
C GLY A 22 -2.13 3.34 -9.70
N SER A 23 -2.21 4.59 -10.15
CA SER A 23 -2.81 5.69 -9.41
C SER A 23 -4.20 6.01 -9.99
N ALA A 24 -5.13 6.34 -9.10
CA ALA A 24 -6.40 6.95 -9.42
C ALA A 24 -6.62 8.05 -8.38
N ASP A 25 -6.19 9.25 -8.74
CA ASP A 25 -6.28 10.41 -7.87
C ASP A 25 -7.50 11.25 -8.25
N PHE A 26 -8.00 12.02 -7.29
CA PHE A 26 -9.13 12.91 -7.49
C PHE A 26 -9.03 14.09 -6.52
N TYR A 27 -9.65 15.21 -6.87
CA TYR A 27 -9.67 16.40 -6.04
C TYR A 27 -11.09 16.90 -5.84
N ALA A 28 -11.41 17.39 -4.64
CA ALA A 28 -12.68 18.04 -4.39
C ALA A 28 -12.60 19.04 -3.24
N LYS A 29 -13.55 20.00 -3.22
CA LYS A 29 -13.65 21.03 -2.17
C LYS A 29 -14.43 20.58 -0.93
N ASN A 30 -15.15 19.46 -1.00
CA ASN A 30 -16.00 18.97 0.07
C ASN A 30 -16.24 17.45 -0.02
N ILE A 31 -16.86 16.89 1.01
CA ILE A 31 -17.11 15.44 1.14
C ILE A 31 -17.98 14.90 -0.01
N THR A 32 -18.99 15.65 -0.44
CA THR A 32 -19.87 15.22 -1.55
C THR A 32 -19.07 15.12 -2.85
N GLY A 33 -18.24 16.12 -3.14
CA GLY A 33 -17.34 16.10 -4.28
C GLY A 33 -16.33 14.95 -4.19
N LEU A 34 -15.73 14.69 -3.02
CA LEU A 34 -14.80 13.56 -2.86
C LEU A 34 -15.45 12.21 -3.24
N LYS A 35 -16.71 12.01 -2.86
CA LYS A 35 -17.46 10.79 -3.22
C LYS A 35 -17.75 10.70 -4.72
N GLN A 36 -18.06 11.82 -5.36
CA GLN A 36 -18.38 11.88 -6.80
C GLN A 36 -17.12 11.71 -7.64
N GLU A 37 -16.12 12.56 -7.41
CA GLU A 37 -14.86 12.56 -8.14
C GLU A 37 -14.08 11.26 -7.91
N GLY A 38 -14.08 10.72 -6.69
CA GLY A 38 -13.47 9.43 -6.40
C GLY A 38 -14.14 8.27 -7.16
N LYS A 39 -15.48 8.27 -7.29
CA LYS A 39 -16.19 7.26 -8.10
C LYS A 39 -15.85 7.41 -9.58
N ALA A 40 -15.79 8.63 -10.09
CA ALA A 40 -15.47 8.90 -11.48
C ALA A 40 -14.03 8.47 -11.81
N SER A 41 -13.06 8.91 -11.02
CA SER A 41 -11.64 8.56 -11.19
C SER A 41 -11.42 7.05 -11.12
N LEU A 42 -12.00 6.37 -10.12
CA LEU A 42 -11.89 4.91 -10.02
C LEU A 42 -12.53 4.19 -11.22
N LYS A 43 -13.70 4.66 -11.69
CA LYS A 43 -14.37 4.06 -12.85
C LYS A 43 -13.50 4.13 -14.09
N VAL A 44 -12.90 5.29 -14.37
CA VAL A 44 -11.99 5.49 -15.50
C VAL A 44 -10.79 4.56 -15.39
N PHE A 45 -10.18 4.48 -14.21
CA PHE A 45 -9.04 3.60 -13.96
C PHE A 45 -9.37 2.12 -14.21
N LEU A 46 -10.50 1.63 -13.68
CA LEU A 46 -10.94 0.25 -13.86
C LEU A 46 -11.27 -0.07 -15.32
N GLN A 47 -11.85 0.88 -16.05
CA GLN A 47 -12.13 0.73 -17.48
C GLN A 47 -10.84 0.61 -18.29
N MET A 48 -9.85 1.48 -18.04
CA MET A 48 -8.54 1.40 -18.68
C MET A 48 -7.85 0.06 -18.38
N CYS A 49 -7.90 -0.42 -17.13
CA CYS A 49 -7.36 -1.73 -16.79
C CYS A 49 -8.05 -2.86 -17.58
N ALA A 50 -9.36 -2.79 -17.78
CA ALA A 50 -10.09 -3.79 -18.55
C ALA A 50 -9.74 -3.75 -20.05
N GLU A 51 -9.58 -2.56 -20.62
CA GLU A 51 -9.19 -2.35 -22.02
C GLU A 51 -7.78 -2.87 -22.30
N GLU A 52 -6.85 -2.72 -21.36
CA GLU A 52 -5.46 -3.18 -21.48
C GLU A 52 -5.22 -4.62 -20.98
N GLY A 53 -6.24 -5.29 -20.44
CA GLY A 53 -6.10 -6.63 -19.86
C GLY A 53 -5.27 -6.67 -18.57
N LEU A 54 -5.17 -5.54 -17.87
CA LEU A 54 -4.44 -5.39 -16.61
C LEU A 54 -5.33 -5.71 -15.40
N THR A 55 -4.73 -6.24 -14.34
CA THR A 55 -5.44 -6.45 -13.07
C THR A 55 -5.41 -5.18 -12.22
N PRO A 56 -6.55 -4.55 -11.87
CA PRO A 56 -6.60 -3.20 -11.30
C PRO A 56 -6.04 -3.07 -9.87
N PHE A 57 -5.81 -4.19 -9.19
CA PHE A 57 -5.30 -4.21 -7.82
C PHE A 57 -3.87 -4.72 -7.77
N LYS A 58 -3.07 -4.15 -6.87
CA LYS A 58 -1.73 -4.65 -6.56
C LYS A 58 -1.85 -6.10 -6.11
N LYS A 59 -1.17 -6.98 -6.83
CA LYS A 59 -0.95 -8.35 -6.38
C LYS A 59 0.22 -8.34 -5.40
N HIS A 60 -0.01 -8.83 -4.19
CA HIS A 60 1.06 -9.06 -3.24
C HIS A 60 1.65 -10.44 -3.53
N SER A 61 2.90 -10.48 -3.98
CA SER A 61 3.58 -11.72 -4.38
C SER A 61 3.97 -12.61 -3.19
N GLY A 62 3.80 -12.14 -1.96
CA GLY A 62 4.34 -12.75 -0.74
C GLY A 62 5.87 -12.62 -0.61
N LYS A 63 6.55 -12.11 -1.64
CA LYS A 63 8.00 -11.86 -1.59
C LYS A 63 8.26 -10.50 -0.97
N PHE A 64 8.98 -10.51 0.15
CA PHE A 64 9.36 -9.30 0.88
C PHE A 64 10.89 -9.23 0.96
N VAL A 65 11.49 -8.40 0.11
CA VAL A 65 12.95 -8.20 0.06
C VAL A 65 13.31 -6.99 0.88
N LEU A 66 14.09 -7.19 1.95
CA LEU A 66 14.57 -6.13 2.83
C LEU A 66 16.03 -5.84 2.56
N ARG A 67 16.39 -4.55 2.50
CA ARG A 67 17.77 -4.10 2.62
C ARG A 67 17.99 -3.64 4.06
N LEU A 68 18.93 -4.28 4.75
CA LEU A 68 19.26 -3.99 6.14
C LEU A 68 20.74 -3.65 6.27
N ASP A 69 21.06 -2.86 7.29
CA ASP A 69 22.45 -2.72 7.72
C ASP A 69 23.03 -4.10 8.11
N PRO A 70 24.28 -4.42 7.75
CA PRO A 70 24.89 -5.72 8.06
C PRO A 70 24.83 -6.10 9.55
N ASN A 71 24.98 -5.13 10.45
CA ASN A 71 24.94 -5.40 11.89
C ASN A 71 23.54 -5.78 12.35
N ILE A 72 22.51 -5.13 11.79
CA ILE A 72 21.11 -5.45 12.06
C ILE A 72 20.78 -6.83 11.53
N HIS A 73 21.20 -7.16 10.31
CA HIS A 73 21.01 -8.49 9.72
C HIS A 73 21.66 -9.60 10.57
N HIS A 74 22.88 -9.35 11.06
CA HIS A 74 23.58 -10.28 11.95
C HIS A 74 22.82 -10.50 13.26
N ALA A 75 22.41 -9.41 13.93
CA ALA A 75 21.65 -9.49 15.17
C ALA A 75 20.31 -10.24 14.98
N ALA A 76 19.58 -9.96 13.90
CA ALA A 76 18.34 -10.64 13.57
C ALA A 76 18.54 -12.15 13.33
N THR A 77 19.65 -12.52 12.67
CA THR A 77 19.99 -13.94 12.42
C THR A 77 20.27 -14.71 13.71
N ILE A 78 20.92 -14.07 14.69
CA ILE A 78 21.15 -14.68 16.00
C ILE A 78 19.83 -14.85 16.75
N ALA A 79 19.02 -13.78 16.82
CA ALA A 79 17.73 -13.80 17.49
C ALA A 79 16.79 -14.86 16.91
N SER A 80 16.70 -14.96 15.57
CA SER A 80 15.85 -15.96 14.92
C SER A 80 16.25 -17.39 15.28
N LYS A 81 17.55 -17.67 15.34
CA LYS A 81 18.07 -19.00 15.71
C LYS A 81 17.79 -19.33 17.18
N ALA A 82 17.92 -18.34 18.08
CA ALA A 82 17.58 -18.51 19.49
C ALA A 82 16.10 -18.88 19.68
N ASP A 83 15.22 -18.33 18.83
CA ASP A 83 13.79 -18.65 18.80
C ASP A 83 13.46 -19.96 18.05
N GLY A 84 14.47 -20.66 17.50
CA GLY A 84 14.28 -21.89 16.72
C GLY A 84 13.62 -21.68 15.35
N LEU A 85 13.66 -20.45 14.81
CA LEU A 85 13.02 -20.07 13.56
C LEU A 85 14.04 -19.73 12.48
N SER A 86 13.68 -19.97 11.22
CA SER A 86 14.41 -19.34 10.11
C SER A 86 14.22 -17.81 10.19
N LEU A 87 15.19 -17.04 9.66
CA LEU A 87 15.11 -15.59 9.65
C LEU A 87 13.81 -15.07 8.99
N ASN A 88 13.38 -15.71 7.88
CA ASN A 88 12.13 -15.35 7.21
C ASN A 88 10.90 -15.61 8.07
N GLN A 89 10.84 -16.75 8.78
CA GLN A 89 9.74 -17.05 9.70
C GLN A 89 9.70 -16.09 10.88
N TRP A 90 10.87 -15.75 11.42
CA TRP A 90 11.01 -14.81 12.53
C TRP A 90 10.52 -13.41 12.14
N VAL A 91 10.96 -12.89 10.99
CA VAL A 91 10.49 -11.60 10.46
C VAL A 91 8.99 -11.64 10.13
N ALA A 92 8.49 -12.71 9.51
CA ALA A 92 7.07 -12.84 9.19
C ALA A 92 6.19 -12.82 10.46
N LYS A 93 6.61 -13.51 11.53
CA LYS A 93 5.93 -13.51 12.83
C LYS A 93 5.88 -12.09 13.42
N LEU A 94 7.00 -11.38 13.45
CA LEU A 94 7.05 -9.99 13.95
C LEU A 94 6.14 -9.05 13.16
N ILE A 95 6.06 -9.23 11.83
CA ILE A 95 5.14 -8.46 10.98
C ILE A 95 3.69 -8.77 11.35
N GLN A 96 3.31 -10.05 11.51
CA GLN A 96 1.95 -10.44 11.90
C GLN A 96 1.55 -9.83 13.25
N GLU A 97 2.43 -9.89 14.26
CA GLU A 97 2.17 -9.33 15.59
C GLU A 97 1.95 -7.82 15.58
N ARG A 98 2.61 -7.08 14.66
CA ARG A 98 2.57 -5.61 14.61
C ARG A 98 1.58 -5.04 13.62
N ALA A 99 1.35 -5.71 12.50
CA ALA A 99 0.55 -5.17 11.41
C ALA A 99 -0.96 -5.43 11.57
N VAL A 100 -1.41 -6.16 12.60
CA VAL A 100 -2.80 -6.59 12.79
C VAL A 100 -3.35 -7.18 11.49
N VAL A 101 -2.71 -8.25 11.03
CA VAL A 101 -3.17 -9.07 9.89
C VAL A 101 -3.90 -10.28 10.40
#